data_AF-F8X3M8-F1
#
_entry.id   AF-F8X3M8-F1
#
_cell.length_a   1.000
_cell.length_b   1.000
_cell.length_c   1.000
_cell.angle_alpha   90.00
_cell.angle_beta   90.00
_cell.angle_gamma   90.00
#
_symmetry.space_group_name_H-M   'P 1'
#
loop_
_entity.id
_entity.type
_entity.pdbx_description
1 polymer ?
#
loop_
_entity_poly.entity_id
_entity_poly.type
_entity_poly.pdbx_seq_one_letter_code
_entity_poly.pdbx_strand_id
1 'polypeptide(L)'
;MNQFLVRKALGITFPYKEIGTYLTEEDVEKGKSKLSNNFSKVIKEWDSTKNSEWVVRNYLAVKMIMSSTIMLTSLSYGKSKNIRVTEPYLIYYSLLNVCRAVLFTSPTVEWKEGAVIEATHSKILNIVGDAINQFNKDAGDNIKETLERARDYRELFSYKFPANGIGDFSVSYDESISICRFLSEIAQLQSEILENKNFKKTEIETKLNRTVLEKAFLYQGEKYNFLDKEDWYRLDFISRKQPFPVNLYFTLTEGMVEDFFGAWCDYEDEEKDDIEKYNPDENWRLIFPMP
;
A
#
# COMPACT_ATOMS: atom_id res chain seq x y z
N MET A 1 25.44 -0.47 -8.23
CA MET A 1 24.79 -1.69 -8.74
C MET A 1 23.31 -1.60 -8.37
N ASN A 2 22.37 -1.90 -9.27
CA ASN A 2 20.94 -1.78 -8.96
C ASN A 2 20.55 -2.88 -7.95
N GLN A 3 20.07 -2.49 -6.76
CA GLN A 3 19.70 -3.41 -5.67
C GLN A 3 18.71 -4.49 -6.12
N PHE A 4 17.77 -4.12 -7.01
CA PHE A 4 16.85 -5.06 -7.66
C PHE A 4 17.57 -6.16 -8.45
N LEU A 5 18.56 -5.81 -9.29
CA LEU A 5 19.27 -6.80 -10.11
C LEU A 5 20.04 -7.79 -9.25
N VAL A 6 20.63 -7.33 -8.14
CA VAL A 6 21.33 -8.19 -7.20
C VAL A 6 20.35 -9.14 -6.51
N ARG A 7 19.26 -8.61 -5.93
CA ARG A 7 18.25 -9.40 -5.23
C ARG A 7 17.61 -10.46 -6.14
N LYS A 8 17.32 -10.08 -7.40
CA LYS A 8 16.78 -10.99 -8.42
C LYS A 8 17.80 -12.06 -8.83
N ALA A 9 19.08 -11.70 -9.00
CA ALA A 9 20.14 -12.68 -9.30
C ALA A 9 20.36 -13.68 -8.16
N LEU A 10 20.11 -13.27 -6.91
CA LEU A 10 20.15 -14.15 -5.74
C LEU A 10 18.90 -15.04 -5.59
N GLY A 11 17.91 -14.93 -6.49
CA GLY A 11 16.69 -15.73 -6.43
C GLY A 11 15.77 -15.38 -5.27
N ILE A 12 15.90 -14.18 -4.70
CA ILE A 12 15.04 -13.73 -3.60
C ILE A 12 13.61 -13.57 -4.13
N THR A 13 12.63 -14.16 -3.44
CA THR A 13 11.20 -14.06 -3.76
C THR A 13 10.41 -13.50 -2.59
N PHE A 14 9.23 -12.96 -2.88
CA PHE A 14 8.34 -12.48 -1.82
C PHE A 14 7.79 -13.65 -0.98
N PRO A 15 7.89 -13.61 0.36
CA PRO A 15 7.36 -14.66 1.22
C PRO A 15 5.88 -14.42 1.54
N TYR A 16 4.98 -14.87 0.66
CA TYR A 16 3.53 -14.86 0.92
C TYR A 16 3.19 -15.66 2.18
N LYS A 17 2.41 -15.08 3.09
CA LYS A 17 2.02 -15.66 4.39
C LYS A 17 0.51 -15.68 4.59
N GLU A 18 -0.21 -14.66 4.13
CA GLU A 18 -1.61 -14.44 4.47
C GLU A 18 -2.59 -14.79 3.33
N ILE A 19 -2.13 -14.81 2.07
CA ILE A 19 -2.99 -15.09 0.92
C ILE A 19 -3.71 -16.44 1.03
N GLY A 20 -3.04 -17.46 1.59
CA GLY A 20 -3.60 -18.79 1.83
C GLY A 20 -4.64 -18.87 2.94
N THR A 21 -4.73 -17.85 3.81
CA THR A 21 -5.77 -17.75 4.85
C THR A 21 -7.13 -17.41 4.23
N TYR A 22 -7.14 -16.69 3.10
CA TYR A 22 -8.36 -16.15 2.48
C TYR A 22 -8.71 -16.81 1.15
N LEU A 23 -7.71 -17.37 0.45
CA LEU A 23 -7.86 -17.92 -0.90
C LEU A 23 -7.20 -19.29 -0.99
N THR A 24 -7.84 -20.21 -1.71
CA THR A 24 -7.22 -21.49 -2.06
C THR A 24 -6.18 -21.31 -3.17
N GLU A 25 -5.30 -22.29 -3.37
CA GLU A 25 -4.35 -22.27 -4.50
C GLU A 25 -5.07 -22.16 -5.85
N GLU A 26 -6.23 -22.81 -6.00
CA GLU A 26 -7.06 -22.73 -7.21
C GLU A 26 -7.61 -21.31 -7.43
N ASP A 27 -8.09 -20.65 -6.37
CA ASP A 27 -8.56 -19.27 -6.44
C ASP A 27 -7.44 -18.33 -6.89
N VAL A 28 -6.23 -18.51 -6.33
CA VAL A 28 -5.04 -17.73 -6.67
C VAL A 28 -4.68 -17.90 -8.15
N GLU A 29 -4.66 -19.13 -8.67
CA GLU A 29 -4.25 -19.39 -10.06
C GLU A 29 -5.28 -18.89 -11.08
N LYS A 30 -6.56 -19.02 -10.75
CA LYS A 30 -7.67 -18.44 -11.50
C LYS A 30 -7.58 -16.92 -11.55
N GLY A 31 -7.35 -16.27 -10.41
CA GLY A 31 -7.21 -14.82 -10.33
C GLY A 31 -5.97 -14.31 -11.07
N LYS A 32 -4.82 -14.98 -10.92
CA LYS A 32 -3.59 -14.70 -11.69
C LYS A 32 -3.83 -14.74 -13.19
N SER A 33 -4.58 -15.73 -13.68
CA SER A 33 -4.91 -15.85 -15.11
C SER A 33 -5.73 -14.66 -15.61
N LYS A 34 -6.74 -14.23 -14.87
CA LYS A 34 -7.55 -13.04 -15.20
C LYS A 34 -6.73 -11.75 -15.16
N LEU A 35 -5.96 -11.55 -14.09
CA LEU A 35 -5.07 -10.39 -13.94
C LEU A 35 -4.05 -10.35 -15.07
N SER A 36 -3.45 -11.48 -15.41
CA SER A 36 -2.52 -11.60 -16.54
C SER A 36 -3.17 -11.14 -17.84
N ASN A 37 -4.42 -11.52 -18.13
CA ASN A 37 -5.13 -11.04 -19.31
C ASN A 37 -5.37 -9.53 -19.29
N ASN A 38 -5.69 -8.95 -18.13
CA ASN A 38 -5.88 -7.50 -17.98
C ASN A 38 -4.56 -6.73 -18.16
N PHE A 39 -3.48 -7.18 -17.53
CA PHE A 39 -2.16 -6.58 -17.72
C PHE A 39 -1.63 -6.74 -19.15
N SER A 40 -1.99 -7.81 -19.88
CA SER A 40 -1.67 -7.89 -21.31
C SER A 40 -2.25 -6.72 -22.11
N LYS A 41 -3.41 -6.17 -21.71
CA LYS A 41 -4.00 -4.98 -22.35
C LYS A 41 -3.18 -3.74 -21.99
N VAL A 42 -2.83 -3.59 -20.72
CA VAL A 42 -1.98 -2.48 -20.23
C VAL A 42 -0.64 -2.43 -20.98
N ILE A 43 0.02 -3.58 -21.16
CA ILE A 43 1.34 -3.68 -21.80
C ILE A 43 1.30 -3.39 -23.32
N LYS A 44 0.15 -3.58 -23.98
CA LYS A 44 0.01 -3.27 -25.42
C LYS A 44 0.16 -1.78 -25.72
N GLU A 45 -0.18 -0.92 -24.77
CA GLU A 45 -0.15 0.55 -24.90
C GLU A 45 1.02 1.15 -24.11
N TRP A 46 2.14 0.41 -24.02
CA TRP A 46 3.25 0.77 -23.15
C TRP A 46 4.19 1.78 -23.80
N ASP A 47 4.10 3.03 -23.34
CA ASP A 47 5.00 4.12 -23.68
C ASP A 47 5.65 4.73 -22.42
N SER A 48 6.45 5.78 -22.58
CA SER A 48 7.07 6.50 -21.47
C SER A 48 6.06 7.06 -20.45
N THR A 49 4.85 7.45 -20.89
CA THR A 49 3.81 7.94 -19.98
C THR A 49 3.25 6.80 -19.15
N LYS A 50 2.86 5.67 -19.78
CA LYS A 50 2.37 4.47 -19.10
C LYS A 50 3.41 3.89 -18.14
N ASN A 51 4.67 3.85 -18.56
CA ASN A 51 5.78 3.45 -17.69
C ASN A 51 5.85 4.33 -16.43
N SER A 52 5.72 5.65 -16.60
CA SER A 52 5.71 6.61 -15.50
C SER A 52 4.52 6.44 -14.57
N GLU A 53 3.33 6.21 -15.11
CA GLU A 53 2.12 5.93 -14.32
C GLU A 53 2.36 4.74 -13.40
N TRP A 54 2.94 3.66 -13.91
CA TRP A 54 3.17 2.44 -13.14
C TRP A 54 4.34 2.55 -12.15
N VAL A 55 5.38 3.33 -12.47
CA VAL A 55 6.41 3.70 -11.48
C VAL A 55 5.77 4.45 -10.31
N VAL A 56 4.96 5.46 -10.60
CA VAL A 56 4.26 6.26 -9.58
C VAL A 56 3.28 5.40 -8.78
N ARG A 57 2.49 4.54 -9.44
CA ARG A 57 1.57 3.62 -8.76
C ARG A 57 2.27 2.71 -7.78
N ASN A 58 3.40 2.09 -8.17
CA ASN A 58 4.13 1.19 -7.29
C ASN A 58 4.75 1.96 -6.11
N TYR A 59 5.30 3.16 -6.36
CA TYR A 59 5.78 4.06 -5.32
C TYR A 59 4.68 4.41 -4.30
N LEU A 60 3.52 4.85 -4.78
CA LEU A 60 2.39 5.18 -3.92
C LEU A 60 1.87 3.95 -3.17
N ALA A 61 1.82 2.78 -3.81
CA ALA A 61 1.39 1.54 -3.17
C ALA A 61 2.30 1.16 -1.99
N VAL A 62 3.63 1.21 -2.15
CA VAL A 62 4.54 0.93 -1.03
C VAL A 62 4.41 1.99 0.07
N LYS A 63 4.22 3.27 -0.28
CA LYS A 63 3.97 4.34 0.70
C LYS A 63 2.71 4.08 1.52
N MET A 64 1.64 3.59 0.88
CA MET A 64 0.41 3.25 1.59
C MET A 64 0.58 2.03 2.51
N ILE A 65 1.36 1.03 2.11
CA ILE A 65 1.68 -0.13 2.97
C ILE A 65 2.50 0.33 4.20
N MET A 66 3.51 1.18 4.00
CA MET A 66 4.28 1.76 5.12
C MET A 66 3.40 2.60 6.04
N SER A 67 2.54 3.46 5.48
CA SER A 67 1.59 4.27 6.26
C SER A 67 0.62 3.41 7.07
N SER A 68 0.08 2.34 6.50
CA SER A 68 -0.77 1.38 7.22
C SER A 68 -0.04 0.70 8.36
N THR A 69 1.23 0.34 8.15
CA THR A 69 2.10 -0.24 9.18
C THR A 69 2.25 0.72 10.36
N ILE A 70 2.59 1.98 10.10
CA ILE A 70 2.74 3.03 11.14
C ILE A 70 1.44 3.20 11.93
N MET A 71 0.29 3.17 11.26
CA MET A 71 -1.00 3.30 11.95
C MET A 71 -1.26 2.13 12.90
N LEU A 72 -0.93 0.90 12.49
CA LEU A 72 -1.12 -0.30 13.30
C LEU A 72 -0.11 -0.40 14.46
N THR A 73 1.14 0.01 14.27
CA THR A 73 2.14 0.04 15.35
C THR A 73 1.84 1.19 16.32
N SER A 74 1.44 2.36 15.83
CA SER A 74 0.93 3.47 16.66
C SER A 74 -0.30 3.08 17.46
N LEU A 75 -1.19 2.28 16.87
CA LEU A 75 -2.37 1.74 17.54
C LEU A 75 -1.98 0.79 18.68
N SER A 76 -1.04 -0.12 18.44
CA SER A 76 -0.51 -1.01 19.48
C SER A 76 0.06 -0.23 20.67
N TYR A 77 0.90 0.78 20.37
CA TYR A 77 1.47 1.66 21.38
C TYR A 77 0.41 2.49 22.11
N GLY A 78 -0.56 3.06 21.39
CA GLY A 78 -1.68 3.78 21.99
C GLY A 78 -2.47 2.88 22.97
N LYS A 79 -2.72 1.62 22.59
CA LYS A 79 -3.39 0.64 23.45
C LYS A 79 -2.55 0.30 24.69
N SER A 80 -1.23 0.15 24.57
CA SER A 80 -0.36 -0.11 25.73
C SER A 80 -0.33 1.06 26.72
N LYS A 81 -0.56 2.28 26.24
CA LYS A 81 -0.73 3.51 27.05
C LYS A 81 -2.19 3.82 27.41
N ASN A 82 -3.14 2.91 27.14
CA ASN A 82 -4.57 3.08 27.38
C ASN A 82 -5.22 4.29 26.66
N ILE A 83 -4.66 4.70 25.52
CA ILE A 83 -5.22 5.72 24.63
C ILE A 83 -6.07 5.02 23.57
N ARG A 84 -7.34 4.79 23.92
CA ARG A 84 -8.27 4.03 23.07
C ARG A 84 -9.02 4.88 22.04
N VAL A 85 -9.11 6.19 22.25
CA VAL A 85 -9.91 7.10 21.40
C VAL A 85 -9.46 7.10 19.93
N THR A 86 -8.22 6.72 19.66
CA THR A 86 -7.64 6.68 18.30
C THR A 86 -7.97 5.38 17.56
N GLU A 87 -8.44 4.33 18.24
CA GLU A 87 -8.64 2.99 17.66
C GLU A 87 -9.51 3.02 16.37
N PRO A 88 -10.71 3.65 16.34
CA PRO A 88 -11.56 3.61 15.15
C PRO A 88 -10.90 4.25 13.93
N TYR A 89 -10.08 5.27 14.15
CA TYR A 89 -9.38 6.00 13.09
C TYR A 89 -8.20 5.22 12.57
N LEU A 90 -7.32 4.75 13.46
CA LEU A 90 -6.11 4.04 13.07
C LEU A 90 -6.43 2.71 12.38
N ILE A 91 -7.45 1.98 12.84
CA ILE A 91 -7.92 0.75 12.19
C ILE A 91 -8.48 1.04 10.81
N TYR A 92 -9.36 2.03 10.69
CA TYR A 92 -9.97 2.33 9.40
C TYR A 92 -8.95 2.83 8.37
N TYR A 93 -8.07 3.74 8.76
CA TYR A 93 -7.09 4.31 7.84
C TYR A 93 -5.97 3.32 7.51
N SER A 94 -5.61 2.38 8.40
CA SER A 94 -4.68 1.30 8.05
C SER A 94 -5.26 0.42 6.94
N LEU A 95 -6.54 0.02 7.07
CA LEU A 95 -7.28 -0.74 6.07
C LEU A 95 -7.46 0.03 4.76
N LEU A 96 -7.83 1.32 4.84
CA LEU A 96 -8.00 2.15 3.66
C LEU A 96 -6.70 2.35 2.88
N ASN A 97 -5.56 2.47 3.58
CA ASN A 97 -4.27 2.63 2.92
C ASN A 97 -3.87 1.38 2.14
N VAL A 98 -3.98 0.18 2.71
CA VAL A 98 -3.71 -1.05 1.92
C VAL A 98 -4.73 -1.25 0.80
N CYS A 99 -5.97 -0.79 0.96
CA CYS A 99 -6.94 -0.72 -0.13
C CYS A 99 -6.47 0.20 -1.27
N ARG A 100 -5.86 1.34 -0.95
CA ARG A 100 -5.21 2.21 -1.94
C ARG A 100 -4.02 1.52 -2.61
N ALA A 101 -3.24 0.71 -1.88
CA ALA A 101 -2.17 -0.08 -2.50
C ALA A 101 -2.73 -1.03 -3.58
N VAL A 102 -3.78 -1.79 -3.26
CA VAL A 102 -4.50 -2.65 -4.24
C VAL A 102 -5.07 -1.84 -5.40
N LEU A 103 -5.65 -0.67 -5.12
CA LEU A 103 -6.17 0.23 -6.14
C LEU A 103 -5.06 0.65 -7.13
N PHE A 104 -3.90 1.06 -6.63
CA PHE A 104 -2.80 1.54 -7.45
C PHE A 104 -2.19 0.43 -8.31
N THR A 105 -2.13 -0.80 -7.79
CA THR A 105 -1.62 -1.96 -8.52
C THR A 105 -2.64 -2.64 -9.44
N SER A 106 -3.93 -2.25 -9.38
CA SER A 106 -4.97 -2.90 -10.18
C SER A 106 -4.92 -2.50 -11.68
N PRO A 107 -4.92 -3.47 -12.61
CA PRO A 107 -4.95 -3.19 -14.06
C PRO A 107 -6.30 -2.73 -14.58
N THR A 108 -7.37 -2.83 -13.77
CA THR A 108 -8.73 -2.43 -14.16
C THR A 108 -9.01 -0.96 -13.87
N VAL A 109 -8.04 -0.26 -13.28
CA VAL A 109 -8.19 1.12 -12.82
C VAL A 109 -7.29 2.01 -13.64
N GLU A 110 -7.91 2.88 -14.43
CA GLU A 110 -7.20 3.86 -15.25
C GLU A 110 -6.59 4.98 -14.42
N TRP A 111 -5.45 5.52 -14.88
CA TRP A 111 -4.76 6.61 -14.20
C TRP A 111 -5.54 7.92 -14.26
N LYS A 112 -6.16 8.21 -15.42
CA LYS A 112 -6.96 9.42 -15.69
C LYS A 112 -6.31 10.69 -15.13
N GLU A 113 -5.09 11.00 -15.57
CA GLU A 113 -4.33 12.16 -15.10
C GLU A 113 -4.16 12.22 -13.57
N GLY A 114 -4.04 11.07 -12.90
CA GLY A 114 -3.88 10.99 -11.45
C GLY A 114 -5.18 11.02 -10.66
N ALA A 115 -6.35 11.06 -11.30
CA ALA A 115 -7.65 11.04 -10.60
C ALA A 115 -7.85 9.79 -9.73
N VAL A 116 -7.06 8.73 -9.93
CA VAL A 116 -7.02 7.55 -9.04
C VAL A 116 -6.52 7.89 -7.63
N ILE A 117 -5.66 8.90 -7.46
CA ILE A 117 -5.14 9.35 -6.17
C ILE A 117 -6.27 9.98 -5.33
N GLU A 118 -7.18 10.70 -5.99
CA GLU A 118 -8.32 11.40 -5.41
C GLU A 118 -9.56 10.50 -5.24
N ALA A 119 -9.42 9.17 -5.36
CA ALA A 119 -10.56 8.27 -5.28
C ALA A 119 -11.27 8.37 -3.92
N THR A 120 -12.61 8.48 -3.96
CA THR A 120 -13.43 8.51 -2.74
C THR A 120 -13.36 7.17 -2.01
N HIS A 121 -13.56 7.20 -0.68
CA HIS A 121 -13.49 6.00 0.15
C HIS A 121 -14.42 4.89 -0.37
N SER A 122 -15.69 5.19 -0.65
CA SER A 122 -16.65 4.21 -1.19
C SER A 122 -16.21 3.63 -2.53
N LYS A 123 -15.61 4.44 -3.41
CA LYS A 123 -15.07 3.97 -4.68
C LYS A 123 -13.89 3.01 -4.46
N ILE A 124 -13.00 3.33 -3.53
CA ILE A 124 -11.86 2.48 -3.16
C ILE A 124 -12.37 1.11 -2.68
N LEU A 125 -13.31 1.08 -1.73
CA LEU A 125 -13.83 -0.18 -1.17
C LEU A 125 -14.50 -1.06 -2.22
N ASN A 126 -15.30 -0.47 -3.12
CA ASN A 126 -15.91 -1.20 -4.24
C ASN A 126 -14.86 -1.83 -5.16
N ILE A 127 -13.85 -1.06 -5.56
CA ILE A 127 -12.78 -1.56 -6.44
C ILE A 127 -12.00 -2.69 -5.78
N VAL A 128 -11.74 -2.61 -4.48
CA VAL A 128 -11.00 -3.64 -3.74
C VAL A 128 -11.83 -4.92 -3.64
N GLY A 129 -13.12 -4.82 -3.31
CA GLY A 129 -14.03 -5.96 -3.36
C GLY A 129 -14.05 -6.62 -4.74
N ASP A 130 -14.18 -5.83 -5.80
CA ASP A 130 -14.13 -6.31 -7.19
C ASP A 130 -12.78 -6.94 -7.57
N ALA A 131 -11.68 -6.41 -7.04
CA ALA A 131 -10.35 -6.96 -7.26
C ALA A 131 -10.20 -8.35 -6.64
N ILE A 132 -10.74 -8.56 -5.43
CA ILE A 132 -10.71 -9.85 -4.73
C ILE A 132 -11.71 -10.83 -5.37
N ASN A 133 -12.88 -10.35 -5.79
CA ASN A 133 -13.91 -11.13 -6.51
C ASN A 133 -13.37 -11.78 -7.80
N GLN A 134 -12.28 -11.26 -8.38
CA GLN A 134 -11.62 -11.91 -9.51
C GLN A 134 -11.02 -13.28 -9.13
N PHE A 135 -10.56 -13.43 -7.89
CA PHE A 135 -10.06 -14.66 -7.30
C PHE A 135 -11.23 -15.49 -6.79
N ASN A 136 -11.93 -14.98 -5.78
CA ASN A 136 -13.03 -15.65 -5.09
C ASN A 136 -14.10 -14.63 -4.67
N LYS A 137 -15.36 -14.92 -5.00
CA LYS A 137 -16.48 -13.98 -4.77
C LYS A 137 -16.81 -13.83 -3.28
N ASP A 138 -16.90 -14.93 -2.55
CA ASP A 138 -17.28 -14.89 -1.14
C ASP A 138 -16.21 -14.17 -0.32
N ALA A 139 -14.93 -14.41 -0.64
CA ALA A 139 -13.82 -13.68 -0.03
C ALA A 139 -13.89 -12.17 -0.29
N GLY A 140 -14.20 -11.75 -1.53
CA GLY A 140 -14.27 -10.32 -1.85
C GLY A 140 -15.47 -9.62 -1.23
N ASP A 141 -16.63 -10.28 -1.19
CA ASP A 141 -17.83 -9.77 -0.54
C ASP A 141 -17.61 -9.64 0.99
N ASN A 142 -17.02 -10.64 1.66
CA ASN A 142 -16.70 -10.61 3.09
C ASN A 142 -15.69 -9.51 3.47
N ILE A 143 -14.63 -9.35 2.67
CA ILE A 143 -13.64 -8.29 2.90
C ILE A 143 -14.29 -6.93 2.75
N LYS A 144 -15.12 -6.74 1.71
CA LYS A 144 -15.82 -5.48 1.49
C LYS A 144 -16.74 -5.13 2.65
N GLU A 145 -17.54 -6.08 3.15
CA GLU A 145 -18.40 -5.88 4.31
C GLU A 145 -17.59 -5.45 5.55
N THR A 146 -16.45 -6.10 5.79
CA THR A 146 -15.56 -5.76 6.91
C THR A 146 -15.00 -4.34 6.79
N LEU A 147 -14.62 -3.92 5.58
CA LEU A 147 -14.12 -2.57 5.30
C LEU A 147 -15.21 -1.51 5.47
N GLU A 148 -16.44 -1.81 5.07
CA GLU A 148 -17.61 -0.94 5.28
C GLU A 148 -17.92 -0.79 6.77
N ARG A 149 -17.90 -1.89 7.53
CA ARG A 149 -18.03 -1.87 9.00
C ARG A 149 -16.97 -0.98 9.66
N ALA A 150 -15.71 -1.08 9.25
CA ALA A 150 -14.63 -0.23 9.77
C ALA A 150 -14.86 1.26 9.45
N ARG A 151 -15.33 1.58 8.23
CA ARG A 151 -15.68 2.95 7.82
C ARG A 151 -16.79 3.50 8.69
N ASP A 152 -17.89 2.78 8.81
CA ASP A 152 -19.07 3.20 9.55
C ASP A 152 -18.73 3.41 11.04
N TYR A 153 -17.86 2.58 11.59
CA TYR A 153 -17.34 2.75 12.94
C TYR A 153 -16.50 4.01 13.10
N ARG A 154 -15.57 4.29 12.17
CA ARG A 154 -14.80 5.53 12.17
C ARG A 154 -15.71 6.75 12.07
N GLU A 155 -16.72 6.71 11.20
CA GLU A 155 -17.69 7.82 11.03
C GLU A 155 -18.54 8.06 12.27
N LEU A 156 -18.97 6.98 12.96
CA LEU A 156 -19.67 7.08 14.24
C LEU A 156 -18.88 7.92 15.25
N PHE A 157 -17.57 7.68 15.38
CA PHE A 157 -16.68 8.44 16.26
C PHE A 157 -16.28 9.81 15.69
N SER A 158 -16.27 10.01 14.37
CA SER A 158 -16.06 11.34 13.78
C SER A 158 -17.21 12.31 14.04
N TYR A 159 -18.46 11.84 14.02
CA TYR A 159 -19.63 12.74 13.97
C TYR A 159 -20.57 12.65 15.17
N LYS A 160 -20.67 11.49 15.82
CA LYS A 160 -21.62 11.27 16.93
C LYS A 160 -20.93 11.08 18.27
N PHE A 161 -19.74 10.48 18.27
CA PHE A 161 -18.88 10.26 19.43
C PHE A 161 -19.66 9.72 20.65
N PRO A 162 -20.10 8.46 20.59
CA PRO A 162 -21.06 7.92 21.55
C PRO A 162 -20.45 7.81 22.95
N ALA A 163 -21.25 8.14 23.98
CA ALA A 163 -20.80 8.21 25.37
C ALA A 163 -20.45 6.85 26.01
N ASN A 164 -20.91 5.74 25.42
CA ASN A 164 -20.53 4.38 25.85
C ASN A 164 -19.14 3.96 25.35
N GLY A 165 -18.46 4.81 24.58
CA GLY A 165 -17.11 4.55 24.09
C GLY A 165 -17.06 3.38 23.09
N ILE A 166 -15.90 2.74 23.03
CA ILE A 166 -15.60 1.70 22.05
C ILE A 166 -16.20 0.35 22.48
N GLY A 167 -16.86 -0.33 21.55
CA GLY A 167 -17.56 -1.60 21.77
C GLY A 167 -17.43 -2.56 20.60
N ASP A 168 -18.14 -3.69 20.66
CA ASP A 168 -17.92 -4.90 19.83
C ASP A 168 -18.18 -4.75 18.33
N PHE A 169 -18.71 -3.60 17.88
CA PHE A 169 -18.89 -3.32 16.45
C PHE A 169 -17.56 -3.06 15.72
N SER A 170 -16.48 -2.79 16.48
CA SER A 170 -15.16 -2.50 15.92
C SER A 170 -14.53 -3.74 15.26
N VAL A 171 -13.87 -3.55 14.13
CA VAL A 171 -12.92 -4.54 13.60
C VAL A 171 -11.78 -4.68 14.62
N SER A 172 -11.42 -5.91 15.00
CA SER A 172 -10.40 -6.09 16.02
C SER A 172 -8.99 -5.73 15.51
N TYR A 173 -8.04 -5.53 16.42
CA TYR A 173 -6.66 -5.25 16.06
C TYR A 173 -6.04 -6.39 15.23
N ASP A 174 -6.21 -7.64 15.68
CA ASP A 174 -5.65 -8.80 15.00
C ASP A 174 -6.31 -9.03 13.64
N GLU A 175 -7.64 -8.88 13.56
CA GLU A 175 -8.37 -8.94 12.28
C GLU A 175 -7.90 -7.85 11.32
N SER A 176 -7.64 -6.63 11.81
CA SER A 176 -7.11 -5.54 10.98
C SER A 176 -5.71 -5.85 10.45
N ILE A 177 -4.84 -6.49 11.24
CA ILE A 177 -3.51 -6.94 10.78
C ILE A 177 -3.64 -8.00 9.69
N SER A 178 -4.47 -9.02 9.89
CA SER A 178 -4.65 -10.10 8.91
C SER A 178 -5.18 -9.56 7.58
N ILE A 179 -6.19 -8.68 7.62
CA ILE A 179 -6.71 -8.06 6.39
C ILE A 179 -5.65 -7.16 5.75
N CYS A 180 -4.88 -6.39 6.53
CA CYS A 180 -3.82 -5.55 5.99
C CYS A 180 -2.70 -6.35 5.32
N ARG A 181 -2.29 -7.47 5.91
CA ARG A 181 -1.36 -8.43 5.30
C ARG A 181 -1.92 -8.96 4.00
N PHE A 182 -3.13 -9.52 4.04
CA PHE A 182 -3.79 -10.08 2.87
C PHE A 182 -3.88 -9.09 1.70
N LEU A 183 -4.36 -7.86 1.95
CA LEU A 183 -4.47 -6.84 0.92
C LEU A 183 -3.10 -6.38 0.39
N SER A 184 -2.08 -6.30 1.25
CA SER A 184 -0.71 -5.99 0.83
C SER A 184 -0.14 -7.09 -0.06
N GLU A 185 -0.44 -8.35 0.22
CA GLU A 185 -0.05 -9.50 -0.61
C GLU A 185 -0.78 -9.52 -1.95
N ILE A 186 -2.06 -9.14 -2.00
CA ILE A 186 -2.79 -8.96 -3.25
C ILE A 186 -2.16 -7.86 -4.11
N ALA A 187 -1.80 -6.72 -3.51
CA ALA A 187 -1.14 -5.62 -4.21
C ALA A 187 0.25 -6.05 -4.73
N GLN A 188 1.02 -6.76 -3.91
CA GLN A 188 2.30 -7.36 -4.32
C GLN A 188 2.11 -8.32 -5.49
N LEU A 189 1.16 -9.25 -5.43
CA LEU A 189 0.90 -10.21 -6.49
C LEU A 189 0.53 -9.52 -7.82
N GLN A 190 -0.32 -8.50 -7.77
CA GLN A 190 -0.66 -7.69 -8.94
C GLN A 190 0.59 -7.03 -9.55
N SER A 191 1.44 -6.43 -8.72
CA SER A 191 2.69 -5.79 -9.17
C SER A 191 3.69 -6.78 -9.75
N GLU A 192 3.74 -8.01 -9.23
CA GLU A 192 4.61 -9.09 -9.72
C GLU A 192 4.17 -9.58 -11.11
N ILE A 193 2.86 -9.70 -11.35
CA ILE A 193 2.33 -10.03 -12.67
C ILE A 193 2.66 -8.94 -13.70
N LEU A 194 2.56 -7.66 -13.31
CA LEU A 194 2.96 -6.54 -14.16
C LEU A 194 4.46 -6.59 -14.49
N GLU A 195 5.32 -6.73 -13.47
CA GLU A 195 6.77 -6.84 -13.65
C GLU A 195 7.09 -7.95 -14.64
N ASN A 196 6.58 -9.16 -14.41
CA ASN A 196 6.86 -10.31 -15.25
C ASN A 196 6.44 -10.12 -16.71
N LYS A 197 5.42 -9.32 -16.99
CA LYS A 197 5.03 -8.98 -18.37
C LYS A 197 5.89 -7.87 -18.96
N ASN A 198 6.21 -6.84 -18.19
CA ASN A 198 7.06 -5.75 -18.66
C ASN A 198 8.46 -6.27 -19.04
N PHE A 199 9.01 -7.20 -18.25
CA PHE A 199 10.32 -7.80 -18.50
C PHE A 199 10.36 -8.83 -19.63
N LYS A 200 9.22 -9.25 -20.18
CA LYS A 200 9.15 -10.09 -21.39
C LYS A 200 9.32 -9.31 -22.69
N LYS A 201 9.35 -7.98 -22.62
CA LYS A 201 9.58 -7.11 -23.79
C LYS A 201 11.06 -7.16 -24.19
N THR A 202 11.33 -6.98 -25.49
CA THR A 202 12.70 -6.92 -26.03
C THR A 202 13.50 -5.76 -25.45
N GLU A 203 12.84 -4.60 -25.25
CA GLU A 203 13.43 -3.42 -24.64
C GLU A 203 12.51 -2.90 -23.54
N ILE A 204 13.12 -2.57 -22.40
CA ILE A 204 12.43 -1.98 -21.25
C ILE A 204 12.41 -0.46 -21.45
N GLU A 205 11.23 0.15 -21.33
CA GLU A 205 11.10 1.61 -21.34
C GLU A 205 11.72 2.19 -20.07
N THR A 206 12.65 3.13 -20.22
CA THR A 206 13.39 3.77 -19.12
C THR A 206 13.17 5.28 -19.09
N LYS A 207 12.44 5.84 -20.05
CA LYS A 207 12.08 7.26 -20.04
C LYS A 207 10.89 7.45 -19.11
N LEU A 208 11.02 8.45 -18.24
CA LEU A 208 9.95 8.89 -17.36
C LEU A 208 9.46 10.29 -17.73
N ASN A 209 8.14 10.47 -17.66
CA ASN A 209 7.43 11.71 -17.86
C ASN A 209 7.32 12.44 -16.52
N ARG A 210 8.02 13.58 -16.43
CA ARG A 210 8.13 14.33 -15.18
C ARG A 210 6.78 14.82 -14.62
N THR A 211 5.86 15.22 -15.50
CA THR A 211 4.52 15.68 -15.11
C THR A 211 3.70 14.58 -14.45
N VAL A 212 3.92 13.32 -14.82
CA VAL A 212 3.30 12.17 -14.15
C VAL A 212 3.89 11.97 -12.76
N LEU A 213 5.22 12.06 -12.62
CA LEU A 213 5.93 11.92 -11.34
C LEU A 213 5.52 13.01 -10.33
N GLU A 214 5.33 14.25 -10.79
CA GLU A 214 4.94 15.38 -9.96
C GLU A 214 3.65 15.15 -9.17
N LYS A 215 2.73 14.34 -9.71
CA LYS A 215 1.46 14.01 -9.05
C LYS A 215 1.63 13.20 -7.74
N ALA A 216 2.82 12.65 -7.48
CA ALA A 216 3.09 11.85 -6.30
C ALA A 216 3.83 12.59 -5.17
N PHE A 217 4.30 13.81 -5.41
CA PHE A 217 4.99 14.62 -4.40
C PHE A 217 4.46 16.06 -4.30
N LEU A 218 3.65 16.50 -5.26
CA LEU A 218 2.93 17.78 -5.20
C LEU A 218 1.48 17.52 -4.80
N TYR A 219 1.19 17.69 -3.52
CA TYR A 219 -0.14 17.54 -2.95
C TYR A 219 -0.93 18.83 -3.13
N GLN A 220 -2.01 18.77 -3.91
CA GLN A 220 -2.89 19.91 -4.15
C GLN A 220 -4.08 19.86 -3.17
N GLY A 221 -4.12 20.79 -2.22
CA GLY A 221 -5.30 21.01 -1.40
C GLY A 221 -6.23 22.06 -2.02
N GLU A 222 -7.41 22.26 -1.43
CA GLU A 222 -8.37 23.27 -1.92
C GLU A 222 -7.81 24.70 -1.93
N LYS A 223 -6.92 25.01 -0.97
CA LYS A 223 -6.35 26.36 -0.79
C LYS A 223 -4.81 26.38 -0.73
N TYR A 224 -4.19 25.24 -0.43
CA TYR A 224 -2.76 25.16 -0.17
C TYR A 224 -2.18 23.99 -0.94
N ASN A 225 -1.04 24.23 -1.58
CA ASN A 225 -0.24 23.18 -2.20
C ASN A 225 0.91 22.83 -1.27
N PHE A 226 1.20 21.55 -1.12
CA PHE A 226 2.29 21.04 -0.32
C PHE A 226 3.24 20.24 -1.21
N LEU A 227 4.51 20.62 -1.19
CA LEU A 227 5.59 19.89 -1.86
C LEU A 227 6.30 19.03 -0.82
N ASP A 228 6.16 17.72 -0.95
CA ASP A 228 6.91 16.76 -0.14
C ASP A 228 8.29 16.54 -0.77
N LYS A 229 9.31 17.08 -0.09
CA LYS A 229 10.70 17.00 -0.55
C LYS A 229 11.25 15.58 -0.49
N GLU A 230 10.77 14.77 0.46
CA GLU A 230 11.19 13.38 0.59
C GLU A 230 10.62 12.56 -0.56
N ASP A 231 9.32 12.69 -0.85
CA ASP A 231 8.74 12.01 -2.01
C ASP A 231 9.43 12.42 -3.32
N TRP A 232 9.73 13.72 -3.47
CA TRP A 232 10.47 14.23 -4.62
C TRP A 232 11.84 13.57 -4.75
N TYR A 233 12.59 13.49 -3.64
CA TYR A 233 13.92 12.89 -3.59
C TYR A 233 13.86 11.38 -3.91
N ARG A 234 12.88 10.65 -3.37
CA ARG A 234 12.70 9.22 -3.61
C ARG A 234 12.33 8.92 -5.05
N LEU A 235 11.42 9.68 -5.64
CA LEU A 235 11.05 9.52 -7.05
C LEU A 235 12.18 9.94 -7.99
N ASP A 236 12.98 10.95 -7.64
CA ASP A 236 14.21 11.26 -8.36
C ASP A 236 15.21 10.10 -8.30
N PHE A 237 15.41 9.51 -7.13
CA PHE A 237 16.28 8.34 -6.96
C PHE A 237 15.81 7.15 -7.82
N ILE A 238 14.51 6.83 -7.78
CA ILE A 238 13.91 5.80 -8.65
C ILE A 238 14.15 6.13 -10.12
N SER A 239 13.94 7.39 -10.54
CA SER A 239 14.15 7.80 -11.94
C SER A 239 15.59 7.60 -12.42
N ARG A 240 16.57 7.66 -11.52
CA ARG A 240 17.99 7.46 -11.85
C ARG A 240 18.45 6.00 -11.76
N LYS A 241 17.85 5.20 -10.87
CA LYS A 241 18.35 3.84 -10.54
C LYS A 241 17.45 2.72 -11.05
N GLN A 242 16.15 2.96 -11.12
CA GLN A 242 15.14 1.99 -11.54
C GLN A 242 13.96 2.70 -12.23
N PRO A 243 14.15 3.25 -13.44
CA PRO A 243 13.13 4.05 -14.13
C PRO A 243 12.03 3.22 -14.81
N PHE A 244 11.62 2.14 -14.16
CA PHE A 244 10.59 1.21 -14.63
C PHE A 244 9.98 0.50 -13.41
N PRO A 245 8.71 0.06 -13.49
CA PRO A 245 8.07 -0.62 -12.39
C PRO A 245 8.66 -2.03 -12.18
N VAL A 246 8.95 -2.35 -10.93
CA VAL A 246 9.21 -3.70 -10.41
C VAL A 246 8.18 -3.99 -9.32
N ASN A 247 8.05 -5.24 -8.89
CA ASN A 247 7.10 -5.58 -7.83
C ASN A 247 7.33 -4.76 -6.53
N LEU A 248 6.30 -4.62 -5.69
CA LEU A 248 6.35 -3.71 -4.52
C LEU A 248 7.50 -4.05 -3.57
N TYR A 249 7.77 -5.33 -3.34
CA TYR A 249 8.87 -5.81 -2.50
C TYR A 249 10.27 -5.43 -3.00
N PHE A 250 10.43 -5.25 -4.31
CA PHE A 250 11.64 -4.74 -4.93
C PHE A 250 11.63 -3.23 -5.16
N THR A 251 10.46 -2.59 -5.05
CA THR A 251 10.34 -1.13 -5.06
C THR A 251 10.83 -0.53 -3.73
N LEU A 252 10.62 -1.24 -2.62
CA LEU A 252 11.15 -0.87 -1.31
C LEU A 252 12.68 -1.01 -1.24
N THR A 253 13.32 0.00 -0.65
CA THR A 253 14.75 0.03 -0.32
C THR A 253 14.90 0.30 1.18
N GLU A 254 16.00 -0.13 1.80
CA GLU A 254 16.27 0.08 3.24
C GLU A 254 16.15 1.56 3.60
N GLY A 255 16.85 2.43 2.88
CA GLY A 255 16.76 3.87 3.14
C GLY A 255 15.35 4.45 2.95
N MET A 256 14.49 3.90 2.08
CA MET A 256 13.09 4.37 1.99
C MET A 256 12.28 4.00 3.22
N VAL A 257 12.54 2.82 3.78
CA VAL A 257 11.88 2.34 5.00
C VAL A 257 12.37 3.18 6.17
N GLU A 258 13.68 3.25 6.38
CA GLU A 258 14.30 4.01 7.48
C GLU A 258 13.84 5.47 7.52
N ASP A 259 13.92 6.21 6.41
CA ASP A 259 13.47 7.60 6.40
C ASP A 259 11.96 7.75 6.63
N PHE A 260 11.15 6.86 6.04
CA PHE A 260 9.70 6.95 6.17
C PHE A 260 9.25 6.69 7.60
N PHE A 261 9.78 5.65 8.25
CA PHE A 261 9.44 5.30 9.63
C PHE A 261 10.10 6.26 10.62
N GLY A 262 11.36 6.63 10.40
CA GLY A 262 12.11 7.55 11.24
C GLY A 262 11.49 8.94 11.34
N ALA A 263 10.74 9.39 10.33
CA ALA A 263 10.00 10.64 10.38
C ALA A 263 8.88 10.69 11.45
N TRP A 264 8.54 9.56 12.08
CA TRP A 264 7.49 9.44 13.09
C TRP A 264 8.02 9.13 14.50
N CYS A 265 9.34 9.16 14.68
CA CYS A 265 9.98 9.06 15.98
C CYS A 265 10.80 10.31 16.24
N ASP A 266 10.81 10.76 17.49
CA ASP A 266 11.63 11.88 17.93
C ASP A 266 12.95 11.35 18.49
N TYR A 267 13.98 11.38 17.63
CA TYR A 267 15.33 10.94 17.97
C TYR A 267 16.18 12.05 18.63
N GLU A 268 15.65 13.25 18.87
CA GLU A 268 16.45 14.37 19.40
C GLU A 268 16.84 14.21 20.90
N ASP A 269 16.24 13.24 21.60
CA ASP A 269 16.46 12.97 23.03
C ASP A 269 17.14 11.60 23.28
N GLU A 270 18.30 11.35 22.69
CA GLU A 270 19.09 10.10 22.94
C GLU A 270 19.66 10.00 24.37
N GLU A 271 19.57 11.07 25.19
CA GLU A 271 20.18 11.09 26.54
C GLU A 271 19.42 10.27 27.61
N LYS A 272 18.28 9.66 27.28
CA LYS A 272 17.64 8.67 28.13
C LYS A 272 17.13 7.51 27.29
N ASP A 273 17.52 6.30 27.68
CA ASP A 273 16.86 5.03 27.31
C ASP A 273 15.39 5.05 27.75
N ASP A 274 14.58 5.93 27.16
CA ASP A 274 13.19 6.14 27.54
C ASP A 274 12.36 5.07 26.83
N ILE A 275 12.34 3.89 27.43
CA ILE A 275 11.52 2.68 27.10
C ILE A 275 10.03 3.02 26.93
N GLU A 276 9.62 4.26 27.22
CA GLU A 276 8.28 4.74 27.17
C GLU A 276 7.85 5.42 25.86
N LYS A 277 8.76 5.74 24.91
CA LYS A 277 8.40 6.41 23.64
C LYS A 277 7.96 5.42 22.55
N TYR A 278 7.17 5.88 21.58
CA TYR A 278 6.82 5.08 20.40
C TYR A 278 8.05 4.92 19.49
N ASN A 279 8.40 3.67 19.17
CA ASN A 279 9.46 3.34 18.24
C ASN A 279 8.90 2.54 17.03
N PRO A 280 8.89 3.10 15.81
CA PRO A 280 8.39 2.41 14.63
C PRO A 280 9.26 1.21 14.20
N ASP A 281 10.54 1.18 14.58
CA ASP A 281 11.50 0.16 14.15
C ASP A 281 11.25 -1.20 14.81
N GLU A 282 10.53 -1.22 15.94
CA GLU A 282 10.22 -2.45 16.68
C GLU A 282 9.40 -3.46 15.85
N ASN A 283 8.55 -2.96 14.93
CA ASN A 283 7.64 -3.84 14.19
C ASN A 283 7.22 -3.31 12.83
N TRP A 284 8.09 -2.60 12.11
CA TRP A 284 7.81 -2.14 10.74
C TRP A 284 7.59 -3.27 9.71
N ARG A 285 7.83 -4.54 10.09
CA ARG A 285 7.55 -5.73 9.28
C ARG A 285 6.18 -6.35 9.57
N LEU A 286 5.33 -5.65 10.34
CA LEU A 286 4.06 -6.17 10.85
C LEU A 286 3.14 -6.70 9.75
N ILE A 287 2.96 -5.95 8.64
CA ILE A 287 2.04 -6.32 7.56
C ILE A 287 2.70 -6.63 6.22
N PHE A 288 3.99 -6.32 6.07
CA PHE A 288 4.76 -6.54 4.86
C PHE A 288 6.22 -6.80 5.23
N PRO A 289 6.93 -7.74 4.56
CA PRO A 289 8.32 -8.03 4.84
C PRO A 289 9.24 -6.93 4.30
N MET A 290 9.20 -5.74 4.88
CA MET A 290 10.05 -4.61 4.48
C MET A 290 11.54 -4.95 4.72
N PRO A 291 12.46 -4.50 3.84
CA PRO A 291 13.89 -4.72 3.99
C PRO A 291 14.40 -4.17 5.32
#